data_AF-A0AAQ5XAV8-F1
#
_entry.id   AF-A0AAQ5XAV8-F1
#
_cell.length_a   1.000
_cell.length_b   1.000
_cell.length_c   1.000
_cell.angle_alpha   90.00
_cell.angle_beta   90.00
_cell.angle_gamma   90.00
#
_symmetry.space_group_name_H-M   'P 1'
#
loop_
_entity.id
_entity.type
_entity.pdbx_description
1 polymer ?
#
loop_
_entity_poly.entity_id
_entity_poly.type
_entity_poly.pdbx_seq_one_letter_code
_entity_poly.pdbx_strand_id
1 'polypeptide(L)'
;MFDTFEDRLKKLEEDITKSENSSQAQLAPFLLDSEQQTAVQMQFRLFSFALIVLNCMEYSNCQAPSHRWRRNKRASYGAYPICKGCSVCSRDNGCVNCQPKLFLFLRRERMRQYGECLHDCPAGYYGMRSPELNMCSRCRIENCESCFSKDFCTKCKSGFYLHKGRCFDKCPEGFAPLEDTMECGEGCEVGQWSEWGACTRRNKTCGYKWGLETRTRHIVKKPPKDTIPCPTIAESRMCKMAMRHCRRGGSGKQRTKEPKKKNKQRLRFRAQNQHSDHLASARSSQ
;
A
#
# COMPACT_ATOMS: atom_id res chain seq x y z
N MET A 1 57.69 -3.31 31.36
CA MET A 1 57.64 -1.85 31.60
C MET A 1 56.28 -1.45 32.16
N PHE A 2 55.80 -2.24 33.12
CA PHE A 2 54.60 -2.00 33.93
C PHE A 2 54.97 -1.23 35.22
N ASP A 3 56.22 -0.77 35.33
CA ASP A 3 56.83 -0.12 36.49
C ASP A 3 56.60 1.40 36.57
N THR A 4 55.61 1.95 35.86
CA THR A 4 55.33 3.41 35.90
C THR A 4 53.92 3.74 36.42
N PHE A 5 53.08 2.72 36.66
CA PHE A 5 51.72 2.92 37.17
C PHE A 5 51.60 2.65 38.68
N GLU A 6 52.35 1.68 39.23
CA GLU A 6 52.40 1.42 40.67
C GLU A 6 53.10 2.56 41.45
N ASP A 7 54.11 3.21 40.87
CA ASP A 7 54.79 4.36 41.50
C ASP A 7 53.91 5.61 41.57
N ARG A 8 52.88 5.73 40.71
CA ARG A 8 51.90 6.82 40.78
C ARG A 8 50.79 6.54 41.80
N LEU A 9 50.49 5.28 42.10
CA LEU A 9 49.52 4.90 43.13
C LEU A 9 50.09 5.03 44.55
N LYS A 10 51.35 4.66 44.77
CA LYS A 10 52.02 4.87 46.07
C LYS A 10 52.14 6.35 46.46
N LYS A 11 52.34 7.23 45.47
CA LYS A 11 52.43 8.68 45.70
C LYS A 11 51.08 9.33 46.04
N LEU A 12 49.97 8.73 45.61
CA LEU A 12 48.62 9.17 45.96
C LEU A 12 48.18 8.67 47.35
N GLU A 13 48.62 7.49 47.79
CA GLU A 13 48.35 6.97 49.15
C GLU A 13 49.17 7.67 50.25
N GLU A 14 50.40 8.13 49.95
CA GLU A 14 51.21 8.93 50.88
C GLU A 14 50.69 10.37 51.08
N ASP A 15 50.02 10.95 50.07
CA ASP A 15 49.43 12.29 50.19
C ASP A 15 48.07 12.29 50.93
N ILE A 16 47.32 11.18 50.88
CA ILE A 16 46.02 11.03 51.58
C ILE A 16 46.25 10.82 53.10
N THR A 17 47.24 10.02 53.48
CA THR A 17 47.59 9.71 54.89
C THR A 17 48.27 10.86 55.65
N LYS A 18 48.76 11.89 54.94
CA LYS A 18 49.33 13.12 55.51
C LYS A 18 48.28 14.18 55.85
N SER A 19 47.07 14.10 55.31
CA SER A 19 45.99 15.05 55.61
C SER A 19 45.12 14.62 56.81
N GLU A 20 45.02 13.32 57.08
CA GLU A 20 44.18 12.79 58.17
C GLU A 20 44.87 12.79 59.56
N ASN A 21 46.18 13.05 59.62
CA ASN A 21 46.96 12.97 60.88
C ASN A 21 47.43 14.33 61.44
N SER A 22 46.98 15.48 60.91
CA SER A 22 47.45 16.80 61.36
C SER A 22 46.45 17.64 62.18
N SER A 23 45.29 17.12 62.57
CA SER A 23 44.38 17.91 63.43
C SER A 23 43.60 17.13 64.49
N GLN A 24 43.96 15.87 64.76
CA GLN A 24 43.61 15.17 66.00
C GLN A 24 44.87 14.89 66.83
N ALA A 25 45.36 15.90 67.55
CA ALA A 25 46.07 15.73 68.83
C ALA A 25 46.58 17.08 69.34
N GLN A 26 45.75 17.83 70.06
CA GLN A 26 46.24 18.59 71.20
C GLN A 26 45.38 18.25 72.41
N LEU A 27 46.10 17.88 73.47
CA LEU A 27 45.68 17.14 74.64
C LEU A 27 44.86 17.99 75.63
N ALA A 28 43.95 17.30 76.33
CA ALA A 28 43.20 17.69 77.54
C ALA A 28 44.13 18.13 78.69
N PRO A 29 43.71 18.70 79.88
CA PRO A 29 42.58 18.21 80.69
C PRO A 29 41.88 19.21 81.68
N PHE A 30 40.94 18.66 82.47
CA PHE A 30 40.39 19.11 83.78
C PHE A 30 39.25 20.15 83.88
N LEU A 31 38.09 19.60 84.25
CA LEU A 31 37.14 20.00 85.31
C LEU A 31 36.72 21.47 85.42
N LEU A 32 35.43 21.75 85.16
CA LEU A 32 34.47 22.14 86.20
C LEU A 32 33.06 22.33 85.62
N ASP A 33 32.12 21.77 86.38
CA ASP A 33 30.71 22.09 86.55
C ASP A 33 29.65 21.89 85.44
N SER A 34 28.62 21.22 85.95
CA SER A 34 27.30 20.95 85.45
C SER A 34 26.51 22.19 85.07
N GLU A 35 25.54 21.96 84.19
CA GLU A 35 24.39 22.83 83.86
C GLU A 35 24.58 23.88 82.75
N GLN A 36 24.66 23.44 81.48
CA GLN A 36 23.97 24.13 80.36
C GLN A 36 23.96 23.37 79.02
N GLN A 37 23.98 22.04 79.05
CA GLN A 37 24.11 21.20 77.86
C GLN A 37 22.75 20.72 77.33
N THR A 38 21.82 21.63 77.00
CA THR A 38 20.55 21.28 76.31
C THR A 38 20.04 22.28 75.27
N ALA A 39 20.61 23.48 75.12
CA ALA A 39 20.04 24.50 74.20
C ALA A 39 20.72 24.61 72.82
N VAL A 40 22.00 24.24 72.67
CA VAL A 40 22.77 24.53 71.43
C VAL A 40 22.75 23.38 70.41
N GLN A 41 22.38 22.16 70.82
CA GLN A 41 22.28 21.02 69.90
C GLN A 41 20.96 20.99 69.10
N MET A 42 19.97 21.81 69.45
CA MET A 42 18.72 21.96 68.69
C MET A 42 18.79 22.99 67.55
N GLN A 43 19.69 23.99 67.60
CA GLN A 43 19.75 25.01 66.55
C GLN A 43 20.41 24.53 65.25
N PHE A 44 21.44 23.67 65.32
CA PHE A 44 22.07 23.11 64.11
C PHE A 44 21.22 22.02 63.42
N ARG A 45 20.37 21.31 64.16
CA ARG A 45 19.43 20.34 63.57
C ARG A 45 18.29 21.03 62.82
N LEU A 46 17.85 22.20 63.29
CA LEU A 46 16.82 23.01 62.64
C LEU A 46 17.34 23.73 61.39
N PHE A 47 18.59 24.20 61.37
CA PHE A 47 19.21 24.79 60.18
C PHE A 47 19.47 23.77 59.06
N SER A 48 19.93 22.56 59.40
CA SER A 48 20.08 21.47 58.43
C SER A 48 18.72 20.98 57.90
N PHE A 49 17.67 20.95 58.73
CA PHE A 49 16.32 20.65 58.26
C PHE A 49 15.74 21.76 57.39
N ALA A 50 16.01 23.04 57.69
CA ALA A 50 15.51 24.18 56.90
C ALA A 50 16.10 24.22 55.48
N LEU A 51 17.40 23.89 55.32
CA LEU A 51 18.03 23.81 54.00
C LEU A 51 17.56 22.59 53.18
N ILE A 52 17.19 21.49 53.84
CA ILE A 52 16.55 20.33 53.19
C ILE A 52 15.12 20.68 52.77
N VAL A 53 14.34 21.39 53.60
CA VAL A 53 12.97 21.83 53.26
C VAL A 53 12.94 22.89 52.16
N LEU A 54 13.92 23.80 52.12
CA LEU A 54 14.06 24.79 51.05
C LEU A 54 14.49 24.15 49.71
N ASN A 55 15.38 23.15 49.72
CA ASN A 55 15.69 22.37 48.50
C ASN A 55 14.52 21.46 48.06
N CYS A 56 13.73 20.93 49.00
CA CYS A 56 12.54 20.13 48.65
C CYS A 56 11.39 20.97 48.07
N MET A 57 11.28 22.25 48.43
CA MET A 57 10.30 23.18 47.83
C MET A 57 10.71 23.61 46.41
N GLU A 58 11.99 23.54 46.05
CA GLU A 58 12.47 23.86 44.70
C GLU A 58 12.49 22.64 43.75
N TYR A 59 12.59 21.42 44.27
CA TYR A 59 12.60 20.18 43.45
C TYR A 59 11.23 19.48 43.30
N SER A 60 10.23 19.83 44.12
CA SER A 60 8.93 19.11 44.15
C SER A 60 7.83 19.66 43.24
N ASN A 61 8.15 20.53 42.27
CA ASN A 61 7.16 21.00 41.28
C ASN A 61 6.89 19.99 40.13
N CYS A 62 7.03 18.68 40.40
CA CYS A 62 6.67 17.61 39.48
C CYS A 62 5.83 16.50 40.16
N GLN A 63 4.51 16.68 40.11
CA GLN A 63 3.40 15.70 40.11
C GLN A 63 3.07 14.81 41.36
N ALA A 64 1.85 15.09 41.88
CA ALA A 64 0.91 14.38 42.76
C ALA A 64 0.84 12.82 42.76
N PRO A 65 0.20 12.22 43.80
CA PRO A 65 -1.18 11.69 43.61
C PRO A 65 -2.05 11.82 44.89
N SER A 66 -3.30 12.28 44.88
CA SER A 66 -4.47 11.50 44.50
C SER A 66 -5.72 12.22 45.05
N HIS A 67 -6.87 12.03 44.39
CA HIS A 67 -8.21 12.48 44.81
C HIS A 67 -8.48 14.00 44.87
N ARG A 68 -8.26 14.68 43.75
CA ARG A 68 -9.14 15.76 43.31
C ARG A 68 -9.01 15.89 41.80
N TRP A 69 -10.12 15.68 41.11
CA TRP A 69 -10.32 15.88 39.67
C TRP A 69 -9.17 16.64 38.98
N ARG A 70 -8.28 15.88 38.33
CA ARG A 70 -7.29 16.41 37.39
C ARG A 70 -8.10 17.05 36.26
N ARG A 71 -8.45 18.32 36.40
CA ARG A 71 -8.79 19.16 35.27
C ARG A 71 -7.50 19.15 34.43
N ASN A 72 -7.49 18.34 33.36
CA ASN A 72 -6.46 18.42 32.31
C ASN A 72 -6.08 19.88 32.19
N LYS A 73 -4.78 20.22 32.22
CA LYS A 73 -4.35 21.44 31.55
C LYS A 73 -4.85 21.27 30.12
N ARG A 74 -6.06 21.78 29.83
CA ARG A 74 -6.45 22.14 28.48
C ARG A 74 -5.26 22.98 28.03
N ALA A 75 -4.57 22.50 27.00
CA ALA A 75 -3.78 23.38 26.18
C ALA A 75 -4.58 24.67 26.07
N SER A 76 -4.04 25.76 26.62
CA SER A 76 -4.66 27.06 26.46
C SER A 76 -4.85 27.21 24.97
N TYR A 77 -6.11 27.35 24.53
CA TYR A 77 -6.46 27.62 23.15
C TYR A 77 -5.97 29.04 22.80
N GLY A 78 -4.66 29.29 22.88
CA GLY A 78 -4.02 30.21 21.96
C GLY A 78 -4.21 29.56 20.59
N ALA A 79 -5.04 30.18 19.76
CA ALA A 79 -5.55 29.62 18.52
C ALA A 79 -4.43 29.36 17.50
N TYR A 80 -3.67 28.29 17.69
CA TYR A 80 -2.91 27.65 16.63
C TYR A 80 -3.86 26.69 15.92
N PRO A 81 -4.36 27.03 14.72
CA PRO A 81 -5.34 26.20 14.00
C PRO A 81 -4.82 24.78 13.72
N ILE A 82 -3.50 24.60 13.71
CA ILE A 82 -2.78 23.35 13.39
C ILE A 82 -2.98 22.25 14.44
N CYS A 83 -3.33 22.59 15.70
CA CYS A 83 -3.44 21.60 16.79
C CYS A 83 -4.87 21.31 17.25
N LYS A 84 -5.86 21.57 16.39
CA LYS A 84 -7.25 21.15 16.65
C LYS A 84 -7.37 19.62 16.63
N GLY A 85 -8.01 19.03 17.65
CA GLY A 85 -8.17 17.57 17.74
C GLY A 85 -6.89 16.80 18.08
N CYS A 86 -5.85 17.49 18.53
CA CYS A 86 -4.56 16.89 18.88
C CYS A 86 -4.48 16.57 20.38
N SER A 87 -3.92 15.41 20.75
CA SER A 87 -3.61 15.05 22.14
C SER A 87 -2.22 15.52 22.57
N VAL A 88 -1.24 15.47 21.65
CA VAL A 88 0.14 15.92 21.87
C VAL A 88 0.59 16.80 20.71
N CYS A 89 0.78 18.08 20.96
CA CYS A 89 1.11 19.11 19.96
C CYS A 89 2.50 19.70 20.22
N SER A 90 3.27 19.89 19.13
CA SER A 90 4.55 20.59 19.10
C SER A 90 4.42 21.89 18.30
N ARG A 91 5.22 22.90 18.67
CA ARG A 91 5.21 24.21 17.99
C ARG A 91 5.70 24.12 16.54
N ASP A 92 6.71 23.30 16.29
CA ASP A 92 7.39 23.24 14.99
C ASP A 92 6.87 22.10 14.10
N ASN A 93 6.50 20.97 14.71
CA ASN A 93 6.05 19.77 13.99
C ASN A 93 4.51 19.66 13.92
N GLY A 94 3.78 20.61 14.49
CA GLY A 94 2.32 20.53 14.60
C GLY A 94 1.88 19.37 15.50
N CYS A 95 0.82 18.69 15.13
CA CYS A 95 0.31 17.57 15.91
C CYS A 95 1.18 16.32 15.78
N VAL A 96 1.57 15.73 16.92
CA VAL A 96 2.33 14.47 16.99
C VAL A 96 1.41 13.29 17.22
N ASN A 97 0.40 13.45 18.09
CA ASN A 97 -0.60 12.42 18.34
C ASN A 97 -2.01 12.98 18.32
N CYS A 98 -2.90 12.35 17.57
CA CYS A 98 -4.30 12.78 17.44
C CYS A 98 -5.16 12.22 18.56
N GLN A 99 -6.34 12.81 18.76
CA GLN A 99 -7.38 12.19 19.56
C GLN A 99 -7.86 10.88 18.89
N PRO A 100 -8.36 9.91 19.66
CA PRO A 100 -8.94 8.69 19.10
C PRO A 100 -10.00 9.02 18.04
N LYS A 101 -10.09 8.18 17.00
CA LYS A 101 -10.98 8.32 15.81
C LYS A 101 -10.53 9.32 14.74
N LEU A 102 -9.58 10.21 15.02
CA LEU A 102 -8.99 11.10 14.00
C LEU A 102 -7.79 10.44 13.33
N PHE A 103 -7.48 10.88 12.11
CA PHE A 103 -6.32 10.46 11.35
C PHE A 103 -5.23 11.54 11.39
N LEU A 104 -4.00 11.13 11.68
CA LEU A 104 -2.81 11.96 11.54
C LEU A 104 -2.49 12.11 10.04
N PHE A 105 -2.45 13.35 9.55
CA PHE A 105 -2.04 13.70 8.21
C PHE A 105 -0.77 14.55 8.26
N LEU A 106 0.28 14.10 7.56
CA LEU A 106 1.52 14.85 7.47
C LEU A 106 1.45 15.79 6.26
N ARG A 107 1.21 17.08 6.53
CA ARG A 107 1.15 18.12 5.51
C ARG A 107 2.55 18.68 5.26
N ARG A 108 2.93 18.76 3.99
CA ARG A 108 4.19 19.40 3.56
C ARG A 108 3.88 20.76 2.96
N GLU A 109 4.41 21.80 3.58
CA GLU A 109 4.33 23.16 3.08
C GLU A 109 5.76 23.70 2.93
N ARG A 110 6.19 23.89 1.69
CA ARG A 110 7.58 24.24 1.35
C ARG A 110 8.58 23.22 1.95
N MET A 111 9.43 23.68 2.87
CA MET A 111 10.45 22.90 3.57
C MET A 111 9.98 22.36 4.92
N ARG A 112 8.79 22.76 5.38
CA ARG A 112 8.22 22.31 6.65
C ARG A 112 7.29 21.13 6.43
N GLN A 113 7.32 20.20 7.36
CA GLN A 113 6.37 19.11 7.45
C GLN A 113 5.78 19.13 8.86
N TYR A 114 4.47 19.17 8.94
CA TYR A 114 3.77 19.23 10.21
C TYR A 114 2.53 18.36 10.20
N GLY A 115 2.15 17.84 11.36
CA GLY A 115 0.98 16.99 11.52
C GLY A 115 -0.31 17.78 11.73
N GLU A 116 -1.37 17.38 11.04
CA GLU A 116 -2.74 17.84 11.23
C GLU A 116 -3.63 16.62 11.56
N CYS A 117 -4.66 16.79 12.39
CA CYS A 117 -5.62 15.73 12.68
C CYS A 117 -6.91 15.96 11.89
N LEU A 118 -7.29 14.97 11.06
CA LEU A 118 -8.44 15.04 10.17
C LEU A 118 -9.46 13.96 10.51
N HIS A 119 -10.73 14.23 10.22
CA HIS A 119 -11.78 13.21 10.30
C HIS A 119 -11.69 12.21 9.14
N ASP A 120 -11.38 12.70 7.95
CA ASP A 120 -11.19 11.92 6.73
C ASP A 120 -9.92 12.36 6.00
N CYS A 121 -9.26 11.43 5.33
CA CYS A 121 -8.05 11.72 4.58
C CYS A 121 -8.37 12.49 3.28
N PRO A 122 -7.50 13.43 2.87
CA PRO A 122 -7.70 14.22 1.66
C PRO A 122 -7.54 13.37 0.39
N ALA A 123 -7.96 13.92 -0.75
CA ALA A 123 -7.84 13.24 -2.06
C ALA A 123 -6.40 12.77 -2.34
N GLY A 124 -6.26 11.55 -2.85
CA GLY A 124 -4.97 10.90 -3.06
C GLY A 124 -4.35 10.28 -1.81
N TYR A 125 -5.05 10.26 -0.67
CA TYR A 125 -4.67 9.56 0.55
C TYR A 125 -5.78 8.61 1.02
N TYR A 126 -5.39 7.54 1.69
CA TYR A 126 -6.30 6.58 2.32
C TYR A 126 -6.01 6.48 3.82
N GLY A 127 -7.06 6.24 4.60
CA GLY A 127 -6.94 6.10 6.05
C GLY A 127 -6.45 4.72 6.46
N MET A 128 -5.33 4.65 7.16
CA MET A 128 -4.81 3.44 7.79
C MET A 128 -5.14 3.47 9.28
N ARG A 129 -5.79 2.41 9.79
CA ARG A 129 -6.08 2.25 11.22
C ARG A 129 -5.10 1.23 11.81
N SER A 130 -4.18 1.69 12.66
CA SER A 130 -3.27 0.85 13.43
C SER A 130 -3.69 0.85 14.91
N PRO A 131 -3.37 -0.19 15.70
CA PRO A 131 -3.62 -0.18 17.13
C PRO A 131 -3.02 1.02 17.87
N GLU A 132 -1.92 1.57 17.33
CA GLU A 132 -1.19 2.68 17.94
C GLU A 132 -1.75 4.05 17.55
N LEU A 133 -2.03 4.26 16.26
CA LEU A 133 -2.55 5.52 15.73
C LEU A 133 -3.24 5.31 14.37
N ASN A 134 -4.19 6.18 14.02
CA ASN A 134 -4.72 6.23 12.66
C ASN A 134 -3.96 7.28 11.85
N MET A 135 -3.57 6.96 10.63
CA MET A 135 -2.76 7.86 9.78
C MET A 135 -3.24 7.86 8.33
N CYS A 136 -3.17 9.01 7.68
CA CYS A 136 -3.39 9.16 6.26
C CYS A 136 -2.14 8.77 5.47
N SER A 137 -2.23 7.71 4.68
CA SER A 137 -1.15 7.24 3.81
C SER A 137 -1.43 7.62 2.36
N ARG A 138 -0.40 8.05 1.63
CA ARG A 138 -0.55 8.45 0.23
C ARG A 138 -0.86 7.24 -0.65
N CYS A 139 -1.79 7.41 -1.58
CA CYS A 139 -2.08 6.43 -2.61
C CYS A 139 -0.89 6.28 -3.56
N ARG A 140 -0.39 5.06 -3.74
CA ARG A 140 0.75 4.75 -4.64
C ARG A 140 0.36 3.90 -5.84
N ILE A 141 -0.92 3.58 -5.99
CA ILE A 141 -1.44 2.81 -7.12
C ILE A 141 -1.42 3.69 -8.36
N GLU A 142 -0.87 3.17 -9.46
CA GLU A 142 -0.81 3.88 -10.73
C GLU A 142 -2.22 4.13 -11.28
N ASN A 143 -2.41 5.31 -11.87
CA ASN A 143 -3.68 5.74 -12.46
C ASN A 143 -4.91 5.67 -11.54
N CYS A 144 -4.70 5.68 -10.23
CA CYS A 144 -5.75 5.69 -9.22
C CYS A 144 -6.06 7.14 -8.75
N GLU A 145 -7.34 7.47 -8.62
CA GLU A 145 -7.83 8.73 -8.05
C GLU A 145 -8.06 8.60 -6.54
N SER A 146 -8.74 7.54 -6.13
CA SER A 146 -8.97 7.20 -4.71
C SER A 146 -8.71 5.72 -4.46
N CYS A 147 -7.98 5.42 -3.38
CA CYS A 147 -7.76 4.05 -2.94
C CYS A 147 -8.29 3.82 -1.53
N PHE A 148 -8.69 2.58 -1.27
CA PHE A 148 -9.12 2.11 0.04
C PHE A 148 -7.92 1.68 0.88
N SER A 149 -6.95 1.01 0.24
CA SER A 149 -5.75 0.50 0.89
C SER A 149 -4.52 0.74 0.01
N LYS A 150 -3.36 0.26 0.48
CA LYS A 150 -2.10 0.32 -0.27
C LYS A 150 -2.20 -0.32 -1.67
N ASP A 151 -2.98 -1.39 -1.79
CA ASP A 151 -3.04 -2.25 -2.97
C ASP A 151 -4.43 -2.29 -3.62
N PHE A 152 -5.40 -1.56 -3.07
CA PHE A 152 -6.79 -1.56 -3.53
C PHE A 152 -7.28 -0.16 -3.88
N CYS A 153 -7.43 0.12 -5.17
CA CYS A 153 -8.04 1.31 -5.72
C CYS A 153 -9.57 1.17 -5.75
N THR A 154 -10.28 2.24 -5.39
CA THR A 154 -11.74 2.30 -5.46
C THR A 154 -12.23 3.09 -6.66
N LYS A 155 -11.43 4.04 -7.15
CA LYS A 155 -11.77 4.86 -8.32
C LYS A 155 -10.52 5.14 -9.14
N CYS A 156 -10.56 4.75 -10.41
CA CYS A 156 -9.51 5.04 -11.36
C CYS A 156 -9.66 6.44 -11.95
N LYS A 157 -8.55 6.98 -12.45
CA LYS A 157 -8.57 8.22 -13.24
C LYS A 157 -9.36 8.00 -14.54
N SER A 158 -9.88 9.08 -15.10
CA SER A 158 -10.60 9.07 -16.39
C SER A 158 -9.78 8.38 -17.49
N GLY A 159 -10.41 7.45 -18.21
CA GLY A 159 -9.77 6.68 -19.29
C GLY A 159 -9.10 5.38 -18.85
N PHE A 160 -9.21 4.99 -17.58
CA PHE A 160 -8.72 3.71 -17.06
C PHE A 160 -9.87 2.89 -16.47
N TYR A 161 -9.83 1.59 -16.69
CA TYR A 161 -10.79 0.63 -16.18
C TYR A 161 -10.31 0.00 -14.88
N LEU A 162 -11.19 -0.06 -13.88
CA LEU A 162 -10.93 -0.71 -12.60
C LEU A 162 -11.08 -2.23 -12.71
N HIS A 163 -10.06 -2.97 -12.30
CA HIS A 163 -10.09 -4.43 -12.22
C HIS A 163 -9.37 -4.91 -10.96
N LYS A 164 -10.08 -5.61 -10.08
CA LYS A 164 -9.54 -6.21 -8.84
C LYS A 164 -8.69 -5.22 -8.01
N GLY A 165 -9.15 -3.97 -7.89
CA GLY A 165 -8.46 -2.92 -7.13
C GLY A 165 -7.27 -2.26 -7.85
N ARG A 166 -7.05 -2.50 -9.14
CA ARG A 166 -6.03 -1.84 -9.96
C ARG A 166 -6.62 -1.21 -11.21
N CYS A 167 -5.95 -0.21 -11.75
CA CYS A 167 -6.41 0.56 -12.91
C CYS A 167 -5.62 0.16 -14.15
N PHE A 168 -6.32 -0.11 -15.25
CA PHE A 168 -5.73 -0.55 -16.51
C PHE A 168 -6.31 0.24 -17.68
N ASP A 169 -5.47 0.51 -18.68
CA ASP A 169 -5.82 1.20 -19.91
C ASP A 169 -6.78 0.35 -20.77
N LYS A 170 -6.62 -0.97 -20.69
CA LYS A 170 -7.45 -2.00 -21.34
C LYS A 170 -7.69 -3.15 -20.39
N CYS A 171 -8.88 -3.74 -20.45
CA CYS A 171 -9.20 -4.88 -19.60
C CYS A 171 -8.33 -6.11 -19.93
N PRO A 172 -7.93 -6.89 -18.90
CA PRO A 172 -7.15 -8.11 -19.09
C PRO A 172 -7.96 -9.21 -19.79
N GLU A 173 -7.28 -10.25 -20.26
CA GLU A 173 -7.91 -11.36 -20.99
C GLU A 173 -9.05 -12.00 -20.19
N GLY A 174 -10.18 -12.25 -20.86
CA GLY A 174 -11.40 -12.79 -20.24
C GLY A 174 -12.36 -11.74 -19.67
N PHE A 175 -11.96 -10.46 -19.63
CA PHE A 175 -12.78 -9.36 -19.15
C PHE A 175 -13.08 -8.35 -20.26
N ALA A 176 -14.24 -7.70 -20.17
CA ALA A 176 -14.66 -6.67 -21.11
C ALA A 176 -14.81 -5.31 -20.40
N PRO A 177 -14.48 -4.20 -21.08
CA PRO A 177 -14.69 -2.87 -20.53
C PRO A 177 -16.19 -2.56 -20.41
N LEU A 178 -16.61 -2.10 -19.24
CA LEU A 178 -17.94 -1.58 -18.97
C LEU A 178 -17.88 -0.05 -18.99
N GLU A 179 -18.43 0.56 -20.04
CA GLU A 179 -18.35 2.02 -20.23
C GLU A 179 -19.18 2.78 -19.19
N ASP A 180 -20.31 2.23 -18.75
CA ASP A 180 -21.19 2.86 -17.75
C ASP A 180 -20.51 3.05 -16.39
N THR A 181 -19.66 2.11 -15.98
CA THR A 181 -19.05 2.05 -14.64
C THR A 181 -17.54 2.24 -14.64
N MET A 182 -16.89 2.28 -15.82
CA MET A 182 -15.43 2.31 -15.97
C MET A 182 -14.74 1.15 -15.23
N GLU A 183 -15.33 -0.04 -15.33
CA GLU A 183 -14.85 -1.26 -14.68
C GLU A 183 -14.65 -2.39 -15.70
N CYS A 184 -13.80 -3.35 -15.36
CA CYS A 184 -13.65 -4.58 -16.14
C CYS A 184 -14.61 -5.65 -15.61
N GLY A 185 -15.73 -5.83 -16.31
CA GLY A 185 -16.72 -6.86 -16.04
C GLY A 185 -16.32 -8.22 -16.60
N GLU A 186 -16.87 -9.29 -16.01
CA GLU A 186 -16.76 -10.63 -16.57
C GLU A 186 -17.32 -10.62 -18.01
N GLY A 187 -16.44 -10.92 -18.97
CA GLY A 187 -16.83 -11.05 -20.37
C GLY A 187 -17.62 -12.35 -20.60
N CYS A 188 -18.06 -12.59 -21.84
CA CYS A 188 -18.67 -13.88 -22.16
C CYS A 188 -17.69 -15.04 -21.91
N GLU A 189 -18.07 -15.99 -21.07
CA GLU A 189 -17.35 -17.25 -20.94
C GLU A 189 -17.63 -18.11 -22.17
N VAL A 190 -16.59 -18.60 -22.81
CA VAL A 190 -16.67 -19.48 -23.98
C VAL A 190 -16.12 -20.86 -23.63
N GLY A 191 -16.75 -21.89 -24.19
CA GLY A 191 -16.40 -23.28 -23.93
C GLY A 191 -15.13 -23.70 -24.67
N GLN A 192 -14.76 -24.97 -24.47
CA GLN A 192 -13.67 -25.58 -25.21
C GLN A 192 -13.96 -25.58 -26.71
N TRP A 193 -12.90 -25.45 -27.50
CA TRP A 193 -12.97 -25.61 -28.94
C TRP A 193 -13.35 -27.05 -29.29
N SER A 194 -14.20 -27.21 -30.31
CA SER A 194 -14.38 -28.50 -30.96
C SER A 194 -13.07 -28.97 -31.58
N GLU A 195 -13.01 -30.27 -31.85
CA GLU A 195 -12.04 -30.81 -32.80
C GLU A 195 -12.14 -30.09 -34.15
N TRP A 196 -11.03 -30.08 -34.88
CA TRP A 196 -10.99 -29.49 -36.21
C TRP A 196 -11.86 -30.30 -37.17
N GLY A 197 -12.77 -29.61 -37.87
CA GLY A 197 -13.56 -30.22 -38.93
C GLY A 197 -12.71 -30.68 -40.11
N ALA A 198 -13.31 -31.44 -41.03
CA ALA A 198 -12.61 -31.95 -42.20
C ALA A 198 -12.02 -30.81 -43.06
N CYS A 199 -10.80 -31.01 -43.55
CA CYS A 199 -10.15 -30.09 -44.46
C CYS A 199 -10.89 -30.07 -45.81
N THR A 200 -11.62 -28.99 -46.11
CA THR A 200 -12.42 -28.89 -47.34
C THR A 200 -12.10 -27.64 -48.15
N ARG A 201 -12.47 -27.67 -49.43
CA ARG A 201 -12.46 -26.50 -50.30
C ARG A 201 -13.67 -26.50 -51.21
N ARG A 202 -14.52 -25.47 -51.06
CA ARG A 202 -15.84 -25.41 -51.74
C ARG A 202 -16.65 -26.69 -51.47
N ASN A 203 -16.74 -27.10 -50.21
CA ASN A 203 -17.45 -28.30 -49.73
C ASN A 203 -16.96 -29.62 -50.37
N LYS A 204 -15.69 -29.68 -50.81
CA LYS A 204 -15.08 -30.90 -51.36
C LYS A 204 -13.80 -31.24 -50.63
N THR A 205 -13.56 -32.53 -50.40
CA THR A 205 -12.34 -33.10 -49.79
C THR A 205 -11.34 -33.63 -50.83
N CYS A 206 -11.66 -33.50 -52.13
CA CYS A 206 -10.88 -34.01 -53.26
C CYS A 206 -10.60 -32.91 -54.29
N GLY A 207 -9.65 -33.16 -55.19
CA GLY A 207 -9.33 -32.28 -56.33
C GLY A 207 -8.49 -31.05 -56.00
N TYR A 208 -8.16 -30.81 -54.73
CA TYR A 208 -7.37 -29.67 -54.27
C TYR A 208 -6.24 -30.12 -53.33
N LYS A 209 -5.09 -29.44 -53.38
CA LYS A 209 -3.94 -29.69 -52.49
C LYS A 209 -4.06 -28.98 -51.12
N TRP A 210 -4.85 -27.91 -51.07
CA TRP A 210 -5.02 -27.06 -49.90
C TRP A 210 -6.50 -26.73 -49.72
N GLY A 211 -6.95 -26.72 -48.47
CA GLY A 211 -8.30 -26.37 -48.04
C GLY A 211 -8.29 -25.55 -46.75
N LEU A 212 -9.47 -25.43 -46.15
CA LEU A 212 -9.67 -24.87 -44.83
C LEU A 212 -10.32 -25.93 -43.94
N GLU A 213 -9.87 -26.00 -42.71
CA GLU A 213 -10.54 -26.70 -41.62
C GLU A 213 -11.06 -25.63 -40.66
N THR A 214 -12.24 -25.89 -40.09
CA THR A 214 -12.95 -24.94 -39.22
C THR A 214 -13.30 -25.67 -37.93
N ARG A 215 -13.12 -24.99 -36.81
CA ARG A 215 -13.57 -25.44 -35.49
C ARG A 215 -14.47 -24.38 -34.88
N THR A 216 -15.35 -24.81 -33.99
CA THR A 216 -16.31 -23.92 -33.31
C THR A 216 -16.31 -24.19 -31.83
N ARG A 217 -16.66 -23.18 -31.03
CA ARG A 217 -16.94 -23.29 -29.60
C ARG A 217 -18.28 -22.62 -29.30
N HIS A 218 -18.91 -22.96 -28.18
CA HIS A 218 -20.15 -22.29 -27.76
C HIS A 218 -19.88 -21.26 -26.66
N ILE A 219 -20.79 -20.32 -26.49
CA ILE A 219 -20.79 -19.42 -25.34
C ILE A 219 -21.41 -20.18 -24.16
N VAL A 220 -20.66 -20.32 -23.07
CA VAL A 220 -21.07 -21.01 -21.84
C VAL A 220 -21.86 -20.06 -20.95
N LYS A 221 -21.37 -18.83 -20.77
CA LYS A 221 -22.11 -17.77 -20.06
C LYS A 221 -22.13 -16.50 -20.90
N LYS A 222 -23.34 -15.96 -21.04
CA LYS A 222 -23.56 -14.65 -21.65
C LYS A 222 -23.30 -13.55 -20.62
N PRO A 223 -22.90 -12.36 -21.05
CA PRO A 223 -22.75 -11.24 -20.15
C PRO A 223 -24.13 -10.83 -19.60
N PRO A 224 -24.18 -10.21 -18.41
CA PRO A 224 -25.45 -9.74 -17.81
C PRO A 224 -26.15 -8.66 -18.64
N LYS A 225 -25.41 -7.97 -19.52
CA LYS A 225 -25.92 -6.92 -20.40
C LYS A 225 -25.62 -7.26 -21.86
N ASP A 226 -26.61 -7.09 -22.73
CA ASP A 226 -26.52 -7.33 -24.18
C ASP A 226 -25.58 -6.37 -24.93
N THR A 227 -25.03 -5.36 -24.24
CA THR A 227 -24.07 -4.38 -24.81
C THR A 227 -22.65 -4.93 -24.96
N ILE A 228 -22.36 -6.13 -24.44
CA ILE A 228 -21.01 -6.72 -24.44
C ILE A 228 -20.92 -7.81 -25.53
N PRO A 229 -20.24 -7.56 -26.67
CA PRO A 229 -20.09 -8.57 -27.70
C PRO A 229 -19.12 -9.67 -27.25
N CYS A 230 -19.54 -10.93 -27.39
CA CYS A 230 -18.71 -12.09 -27.07
C CYS A 230 -17.52 -12.25 -28.03
N PRO A 231 -16.40 -12.85 -27.57
CA PRO A 231 -15.29 -13.17 -28.45
C PRO A 231 -15.69 -14.20 -29.52
N THR A 232 -14.88 -14.31 -30.57
CA THR A 232 -15.16 -15.20 -31.72
C THR A 232 -15.39 -16.66 -31.30
N ILE A 233 -16.46 -17.25 -31.83
CA ILE A 233 -16.86 -18.64 -31.58
C ILE A 233 -16.50 -19.61 -32.71
N ALA A 234 -15.89 -19.13 -33.78
CA ALA A 234 -15.49 -19.92 -34.93
C ALA A 234 -14.07 -19.55 -35.39
N GLU A 235 -13.24 -20.54 -35.67
CA GLU A 235 -11.88 -20.35 -36.14
C GLU A 235 -11.61 -21.25 -37.34
N SER A 236 -10.89 -20.75 -38.34
CA SER A 236 -10.45 -21.56 -39.47
C SER A 236 -8.96 -21.44 -39.72
N ARG A 237 -8.35 -22.56 -40.13
CA ARG A 237 -6.94 -22.61 -40.51
C ARG A 237 -6.75 -23.33 -41.83
N MET A 238 -5.62 -23.03 -42.48
CA MET A 238 -5.27 -23.66 -43.75
C MET A 238 -4.70 -25.06 -43.52
N CYS A 239 -5.21 -26.03 -44.27
CA CYS A 239 -4.84 -27.43 -44.14
C CYS A 239 -4.43 -28.01 -45.49
N LYS A 240 -3.55 -29.02 -45.46
CA LYS A 240 -3.10 -29.75 -46.64
C LYS A 240 -3.98 -30.96 -46.84
N MET A 241 -4.51 -31.11 -48.05
CA MET A 241 -5.42 -32.20 -48.40
C MET A 241 -4.67 -33.32 -49.11
N ALA A 242 -5.14 -34.56 -48.93
CA ALA A 242 -4.71 -35.67 -49.77
C ALA A 242 -5.20 -35.43 -51.20
N MET A 243 -4.26 -35.39 -52.16
CA MET A 243 -4.60 -35.21 -53.56
C MET A 243 -5.31 -36.46 -54.08
N ARG A 244 -6.61 -36.37 -54.26
CA ARG A 244 -7.46 -37.42 -54.83
C ARG A 244 -8.30 -36.83 -55.96
N HIS A 245 -8.49 -37.57 -57.04
CA HIS A 245 -9.43 -37.18 -58.08
C HIS A 245 -10.86 -37.34 -57.55
N CYS A 246 -11.69 -36.33 -57.73
CA CYS A 246 -13.10 -36.44 -57.36
C CYS A 246 -13.79 -37.45 -58.29
N ARG A 247 -14.41 -38.49 -57.72
CA ARG A 247 -15.21 -39.47 -58.47
C ARG A 247 -16.41 -38.72 -59.07
N ARG A 248 -16.45 -38.60 -60.40
CA ARG A 248 -17.29 -37.62 -61.09
C ARG A 248 -18.65 -38.23 -61.45
N GLY A 249 -19.71 -37.72 -60.85
CA GLY A 249 -21.02 -37.58 -61.50
C GLY A 249 -21.20 -36.10 -61.85
N GLY A 250 -21.23 -35.77 -63.14
CA GLY A 250 -21.49 -34.40 -63.62
C GLY A 250 -20.33 -33.75 -64.40
N SER A 251 -20.54 -33.64 -65.70
CA SER A 251 -19.79 -32.81 -66.64
C SER A 251 -19.69 -31.36 -66.15
N GLY A 252 -18.53 -30.74 -66.35
CA GLY A 252 -18.25 -29.39 -65.85
C GLY A 252 -17.01 -28.83 -66.51
N LYS A 253 -17.23 -27.75 -67.25
CA LYS A 253 -16.31 -26.99 -68.11
C LYS A 253 -14.88 -26.88 -67.56
N GLN A 254 -13.88 -26.96 -68.44
CA GLN A 254 -12.49 -26.57 -68.14
C GLN A 254 -12.50 -25.18 -67.48
N ARG A 255 -12.27 -25.14 -66.17
CA ARG A 255 -12.06 -23.87 -65.47
C ARG A 255 -10.65 -23.40 -65.85
N THR A 256 -10.55 -22.16 -66.31
CA THR A 256 -9.29 -21.45 -66.49
C THR A 256 -8.43 -21.65 -65.24
N LYS A 257 -7.21 -22.16 -65.43
CA LYS A 257 -6.26 -22.43 -64.34
C LYS A 257 -5.80 -21.09 -63.76
N GLU A 258 -6.51 -20.59 -62.75
CA GLU A 258 -6.02 -19.44 -61.97
C GLU A 258 -4.61 -19.76 -61.40
N PRO A 259 -3.69 -18.79 -61.36
CA PRO A 259 -2.34 -19.01 -60.86
C PRO A 259 -2.36 -19.50 -59.41
N LYS A 260 -1.64 -20.61 -59.15
CA LYS A 260 -1.60 -21.31 -57.85
C LYS A 260 -1.27 -20.39 -56.65
N LYS A 261 -0.42 -19.37 -56.86
CA LYS A 261 0.00 -18.39 -55.83
C LYS A 261 -1.16 -17.50 -55.38
N LYS A 262 -1.91 -16.94 -56.33
CA LYS A 262 -3.09 -16.08 -56.07
C LYS A 262 -4.18 -16.83 -55.30
N ASN A 263 -4.35 -18.11 -55.61
CA ASN A 263 -5.38 -18.96 -55.00
C ASN A 263 -5.03 -19.39 -53.55
N LYS A 264 -3.74 -19.60 -53.26
CA LYS A 264 -3.25 -19.82 -51.88
C LYS A 264 -3.40 -18.55 -51.03
N GLN A 265 -3.14 -17.38 -51.61
CA GLN A 265 -3.30 -16.10 -50.92
C GLN A 265 -4.77 -15.80 -50.60
N ARG A 266 -5.72 -16.10 -51.51
CA ARG A 266 -7.17 -16.03 -51.22
C ARG A 266 -7.61 -16.96 -50.08
N LEU A 267 -7.04 -18.16 -50.00
CA LEU A 267 -7.32 -19.09 -48.90
C LEU A 267 -6.82 -18.55 -47.55
N ARG A 268 -5.60 -17.99 -47.51
CA ARG A 268 -5.06 -17.33 -46.31
C ARG A 268 -5.91 -16.14 -45.87
N PHE A 269 -6.28 -15.30 -46.82
CA PHE A 269 -7.16 -14.15 -46.56
C PHE A 269 -8.53 -14.59 -46.03
N ARG A 270 -9.11 -15.66 -46.58
CA ARG A 270 -10.36 -16.24 -46.05
C ARG A 270 -10.22 -16.82 -44.66
N ALA A 271 -9.10 -17.45 -44.34
CA ALA A 271 -8.84 -17.94 -42.98
C ALA A 271 -8.76 -16.77 -41.97
N GLN A 272 -8.16 -15.66 -42.38
CA GLN A 272 -8.00 -14.46 -41.54
C GLN A 272 -9.31 -13.65 -41.39
N ASN A 273 -10.11 -13.52 -42.45
CA ASN A 273 -11.28 -12.65 -42.46
C ASN A 273 -12.60 -13.32 -42.04
N GLN A 274 -12.59 -14.62 -41.70
CA GLN A 274 -13.82 -15.33 -41.35
C GLN A 274 -14.45 -14.88 -40.01
N HIS A 275 -13.71 -14.17 -39.16
CA HIS A 275 -14.29 -13.50 -37.99
C HIS A 275 -15.44 -12.55 -38.40
N SER A 276 -15.27 -11.82 -39.51
CA SER A 276 -16.27 -10.89 -40.03
C SER A 276 -17.46 -11.59 -40.70
N ASP A 277 -17.21 -12.70 -41.40
CA ASP A 277 -18.25 -13.46 -42.12
C ASP A 277 -19.20 -14.20 -41.18
N HIS A 278 -18.70 -14.73 -40.05
CA HIS A 278 -19.54 -15.40 -39.05
C HIS A 278 -20.46 -14.42 -38.30
N LEU A 279 -19.97 -13.20 -38.03
CA LEU A 279 -20.77 -12.11 -37.44
C LEU A 279 -21.89 -11.65 -38.39
N ALA A 280 -21.65 -11.67 -39.71
CA ALA A 280 -22.65 -11.34 -40.72
C ALA A 280 -23.76 -12.41 -40.84
N SER A 281 -23.39 -13.69 -40.76
CA SER A 281 -24.34 -14.81 -40.83
C SER A 281 -25.25 -14.93 -39.59
N ALA A 282 -24.81 -14.44 -38.42
CA ALA A 282 -25.61 -14.40 -37.21
C ALA A 282 -26.69 -13.30 -37.26
N ARG A 283 -26.43 -12.18 -37.96
CA ARG A 283 -27.41 -11.08 -38.15
C ARG A 283 -28.50 -11.40 -39.18
N SER A 284 -28.28 -12.33 -40.10
CA SER A 284 -29.27 -12.75 -41.09
C SER A 284 -30.21 -13.86 -40.60
N SER A 285 -30.05 -14.29 -39.35
CA SER A 285 -30.81 -15.39 -38.73
C SER A 285 -31.70 -14.92 -37.57
N GLN A 286 -31.88 -13.61 -37.41
CA GLN A 286 -32.86 -12.98 -36.50
C GLN A 286 -33.96 -12.32 -37.30
#